data_AF-A0A9P5GN50-F1
#
_entry.id   AF-A0A9P5GN50-F1
#
_cell.length_a   1.000
_cell.length_b   1.000
_cell.length_c   1.000
_cell.angle_alpha   90.00
_cell.angle_beta   90.00
_cell.angle_gamma   90.00
#
_symmetry.space_group_name_H-M   'P 1'
#
loop_
_entity.id
_entity.type
_entity.pdbx_description
1 polymer ?
#
loop_
_entity_poly.entity_id
_entity_poly.type
_entity_poly.pdbx_seq_one_letter_code
_entity_poly.pdbx_strand_id
1 'polypeptide(L)'
;MTPKYPKFEPQGDSFRRWMERADEPGCPISRTTLTTEDLDPKVWIVGSSPQFLEEDWMYWADTFGLPVDDPAINQKAIYRFQSALKHKGDLTLWIGRAGPGVIFIDDIRRQQVPTNFYMSEFTKAFYESHFPLNTLKYVIVTDINEKHTMPFIQDHVYKSREGLEFPPKEPQTWESPSPELCGILGTPLVKLSRPLSCVHMVRE
;
A
#
# COMPACT_ATOMS: atom_id res chain seq x y z
N MET A 1 -18.70 -19.78 -11.30
CA MET A 1 -19.37 -18.45 -11.24
C MET A 1 -18.72 -17.54 -12.26
N THR A 2 -19.49 -16.70 -12.93
CA THR A 2 -18.96 -15.68 -13.86
C THR A 2 -18.44 -14.49 -13.04
N PRO A 3 -17.20 -14.01 -13.26
CA PRO A 3 -16.66 -12.87 -12.52
C PRO A 3 -17.51 -11.60 -12.73
N LYS A 4 -17.72 -10.82 -11.66
CA LYS A 4 -18.37 -9.49 -11.73
C LYS A 4 -17.50 -8.50 -12.48
N TYR A 5 -16.18 -8.60 -12.32
CA TYR A 5 -15.20 -7.78 -13.06
C TYR A 5 -14.23 -8.66 -13.87
N PRO A 6 -14.64 -9.18 -15.04
CA PRO A 6 -13.85 -10.17 -15.80
C PRO A 6 -12.41 -9.75 -16.13
N LYS A 7 -12.17 -8.44 -16.26
CA LYS A 7 -10.85 -7.87 -16.55
C LYS A 7 -9.88 -7.93 -15.36
N PHE A 8 -10.38 -7.84 -14.13
CA PHE A 8 -9.54 -7.60 -12.94
C PHE A 8 -9.71 -8.69 -11.88
N GLU A 9 -10.93 -9.16 -11.64
CA GLU A 9 -11.25 -10.10 -10.57
C GLU A 9 -10.46 -11.42 -10.64
N PRO A 10 -10.27 -12.09 -11.79
CA PRO A 10 -9.48 -13.32 -11.82
C PRO A 10 -8.01 -13.12 -11.39
N GLN A 11 -7.43 -11.97 -11.76
CA GLN A 11 -6.07 -11.63 -11.39
C GLN A 11 -5.98 -11.27 -9.90
N GLY A 12 -6.90 -10.44 -9.41
CA GLY A 12 -6.91 -10.06 -7.99
C GLY A 12 -7.26 -11.21 -7.06
N ASP A 13 -8.03 -12.20 -7.50
CA ASP A 13 -8.27 -13.42 -6.72
C ASP A 13 -6.98 -14.25 -6.58
N SER A 14 -6.18 -14.37 -7.65
CA SER A 14 -4.86 -15.03 -7.58
C SER A 14 -3.95 -14.33 -6.57
N PHE A 15 -3.95 -13.00 -6.62
CA PHE A 15 -3.20 -12.15 -5.71
C PHE A 15 -3.62 -12.29 -4.25
N ARG A 16 -4.92 -12.26 -3.98
CA ARG A 16 -5.51 -12.50 -2.66
C ARG A 16 -5.04 -13.83 -2.09
N ARG A 17 -5.15 -14.91 -2.85
CA ARG A 17 -4.68 -16.24 -2.42
C ARG A 17 -3.19 -16.25 -2.09
N TRP A 18 -2.35 -15.63 -2.91
CA TRP A 18 -0.90 -15.53 -2.63
C TRP A 18 -0.57 -14.67 -1.40
N MET A 19 -1.46 -13.76 -0.98
CA MET A 19 -1.29 -12.97 0.24
C MET A 19 -1.75 -13.74 1.49
N GLU A 20 -2.86 -14.46 1.38
CA GLU A 20 -3.44 -15.25 2.49
C GLU A 20 -2.65 -16.54 2.76
N ARG A 21 -2.10 -17.16 1.71
CA ARG A 21 -1.46 -18.47 1.77
C ARG A 21 -0.04 -18.44 1.23
N ALA A 22 0.91 -18.66 2.12
CA ALA A 22 2.34 -18.71 1.77
C ALA A 22 2.71 -19.96 0.95
N ASP A 23 1.88 -21.01 0.97
CA ASP A 23 2.04 -22.26 0.26
C ASP A 23 1.27 -22.32 -1.07
N GLU A 24 0.55 -21.25 -1.43
CA GLU A 24 -0.24 -21.21 -2.67
C GLU A 24 0.69 -21.37 -3.88
N PRO A 25 0.52 -22.43 -4.70
CA PRO A 25 1.43 -22.75 -5.78
C PRO A 25 1.32 -21.73 -6.93
N GLY A 26 2.38 -21.66 -7.74
CA GLY A 26 2.37 -20.87 -8.97
C GLY A 26 2.45 -19.36 -8.77
N CYS A 27 2.79 -18.89 -7.56
CA CYS A 27 3.16 -17.49 -7.34
C CYS A 27 4.51 -17.21 -8.04
N PRO A 28 4.54 -16.40 -9.12
CA PRO A 28 5.78 -16.09 -9.83
C PRO A 28 6.64 -15.06 -9.09
N ILE A 29 6.16 -14.57 -7.94
CA ILE A 29 6.74 -13.45 -7.21
C ILE A 29 7.74 -14.00 -6.20
N SER A 30 9.02 -13.83 -6.49
CA SER A 30 10.09 -14.15 -5.54
C SER A 30 10.04 -13.22 -4.33
N ARG A 31 10.51 -13.71 -3.19
CA ARG A 31 10.74 -12.85 -2.02
C ARG A 31 11.82 -11.84 -2.36
N THR A 32 11.51 -10.56 -2.20
CA THR A 32 12.49 -9.50 -2.41
C THR A 32 13.52 -9.47 -1.28
N THR A 33 14.77 -9.25 -1.67
CA THR A 33 15.89 -9.01 -0.76
C THR A 33 16.24 -7.52 -0.67
N LEU A 34 15.50 -6.65 -1.37
CA LEU A 34 15.78 -5.22 -1.42
C LEU A 34 15.76 -4.61 -0.01
N THR A 35 16.82 -3.89 0.31
CA THR A 35 16.92 -2.98 1.46
C THR A 35 17.11 -1.55 0.98
N THR A 36 17.01 -0.58 1.90
CA THR A 36 17.29 0.83 1.57
C THR A 36 18.76 1.06 1.18
N GLU A 37 19.66 0.16 1.57
CA GLU A 37 21.11 0.23 1.31
C GLU A 37 21.46 -0.21 -0.12
N ASP A 38 20.60 -1.01 -0.75
CA ASP A 38 20.76 -1.46 -2.14
C ASP A 38 20.47 -0.33 -3.16
N LEU A 39 19.92 0.79 -2.73
CA LEU A 39 19.58 1.93 -3.59
C LEU A 39 20.83 2.76 -3.91
N ASP A 40 21.27 2.72 -5.17
CA ASP A 40 22.44 3.48 -5.62
C ASP A 40 22.25 5.00 -5.40
N PRO A 41 23.05 5.66 -4.54
CA PRO A 41 22.93 7.08 -4.23
C PRO A 41 23.26 7.99 -5.43
N LYS A 42 23.84 7.46 -6.52
CA LYS A 42 24.04 8.20 -7.77
C LYS A 42 22.77 8.34 -8.60
N VAL A 43 21.74 7.53 -8.29
CA VAL A 43 20.48 7.40 -9.03
C VAL A 43 19.28 7.75 -8.14
N TRP A 44 19.37 7.45 -6.84
CA TRP A 44 18.30 7.61 -5.87
C TRP A 44 18.63 8.66 -4.82
N ILE A 45 17.66 9.53 -4.55
CA ILE A 45 17.62 10.40 -3.38
C ILE A 45 16.71 9.71 -2.37
N VAL A 46 17.29 9.24 -1.26
CA VAL A 46 16.56 8.57 -0.18
C VAL A 46 16.51 9.49 1.02
N GLY A 47 15.30 9.72 1.55
CA GLY A 47 15.06 10.52 2.73
C GLY A 47 14.46 9.68 3.86
N SER A 48 14.90 9.93 5.09
CA SER A 48 14.30 9.35 6.30
C SER A 48 14.41 10.34 7.45
N SER A 49 13.30 10.63 8.12
CA SER A 49 13.28 11.52 9.29
C SER A 49 12.19 11.11 10.28
N PRO A 50 12.41 11.28 11.60
CA PRO A 50 11.31 11.20 12.56
C PRO A 50 10.24 12.24 12.22
N GLN A 51 8.96 11.86 12.29
CA GLN A 51 7.84 12.76 12.04
C GLN A 51 6.65 12.37 12.93
N PHE A 52 6.02 13.34 13.58
CA PHE A 52 4.75 13.12 14.28
C PHE A 52 3.62 12.89 13.28
N LEU A 53 2.63 12.06 13.61
CA LEU A 53 1.44 11.96 12.75
C LEU A 53 0.68 13.29 12.74
N GLU A 54 0.38 13.77 11.55
CA GLU A 54 -0.47 14.94 11.32
C GLU A 54 -1.94 14.49 11.22
N GLU A 55 -2.87 15.46 11.23
CA GLU A 55 -4.33 15.21 11.31
C GLU A 55 -4.84 14.23 10.25
N ASP A 56 -4.30 14.30 9.02
CA ASP A 56 -4.70 13.44 7.89
C ASP A 56 -4.51 11.92 8.17
N TRP A 57 -3.57 11.57 9.05
CA TRP A 57 -3.29 10.19 9.45
C TRP A 57 -3.91 9.82 10.80
N MET A 58 -4.27 10.80 11.62
CA MET A 58 -4.87 10.56 12.95
C MET A 58 -6.20 9.82 12.86
N TYR A 59 -7.00 10.09 11.82
CA TYR A 59 -8.25 9.37 11.59
C TYR A 59 -8.03 7.85 11.51
N TRP A 60 -7.03 7.44 10.73
CA TRP A 60 -6.68 6.02 10.57
C TRP A 60 -6.04 5.46 11.84
N ALA A 61 -5.25 6.25 12.54
CA ALA A 61 -4.65 5.86 13.80
C ALA A 61 -5.72 5.55 14.86
N ASP A 62 -6.73 6.41 15.00
CA ASP A 62 -7.86 6.17 15.90
C ASP A 62 -8.67 4.94 15.48
N THR A 63 -9.03 4.85 14.19
CA THR A 63 -9.83 3.74 13.65
C THR A 63 -9.18 2.37 13.90
N PHE A 64 -7.85 2.27 13.81
CA PHE A 64 -7.12 1.00 13.99
C PHE A 64 -6.44 0.84 15.35
N GLY A 65 -6.66 1.78 16.28
CA GLY A 65 -6.00 1.78 17.58
C GLY A 65 -4.46 1.81 17.48
N LEU A 66 -3.93 2.55 16.51
CA LEU A 66 -2.50 2.72 16.32
C LEU A 66 -1.94 3.67 17.38
N PRO A 67 -0.68 3.49 17.80
CA PRO A 67 -0.05 4.41 18.74
C PRO A 67 0.00 5.81 18.12
N VAL A 68 -0.38 6.84 18.88
CA VAL A 68 -0.23 8.24 18.48
C VAL A 68 0.78 8.88 19.42
N ASP A 69 1.71 9.64 18.85
CA ASP A 69 2.64 10.44 19.63
C ASP A 69 1.88 11.50 20.43
N ASP A 70 2.23 11.70 21.69
CA ASP A 70 1.87 12.91 22.43
C ASP A 70 3.13 13.80 22.53
N PRO A 71 3.21 14.89 21.74
CA PRO A 71 4.37 15.79 21.76
C PRO A 71 4.62 16.43 23.13
N ALA A 72 3.59 16.49 24.01
CA ALA A 72 3.73 17.02 25.36
C ALA A 72 4.36 16.01 26.34
N ILE A 73 4.32 14.71 26.02
CA ILE A 73 4.83 13.62 26.88
C ILE A 73 6.11 13.00 26.30
N ASN A 74 6.16 12.78 24.99
CA ASN A 74 7.28 12.14 24.28
C ASN A 74 7.94 13.11 23.29
N GLN A 75 9.22 13.43 23.52
CA GLN A 75 10.00 14.28 22.61
C GLN A 75 10.45 13.57 21.32
N LYS A 76 10.14 12.28 21.16
CA LYS A 76 10.57 11.48 20.00
C LYS A 76 9.35 10.94 19.28
N ALA A 77 9.25 11.29 18.00
CA ALA A 77 8.27 10.71 17.10
C ALA A 77 8.48 9.20 16.95
N ILE A 78 7.40 8.42 17.10
CA ILE A 78 7.40 6.97 16.85
C ILE A 78 7.28 6.64 15.36
N TYR A 79 6.84 7.59 14.53
CA TYR A 79 6.75 7.42 13.09
C TYR A 79 7.98 7.96 12.35
N ARG A 80 8.22 7.39 11.17
CA ARG A 80 9.32 7.76 10.27
C ARG A 80 8.76 8.16 8.92
N PHE A 81 8.91 9.43 8.56
CA PHE A 81 8.77 9.86 7.18
C PHE A 81 9.88 9.25 6.34
N GLN A 82 9.53 8.69 5.19
CA GLN A 82 10.47 8.03 4.29
C GLN A 82 10.13 8.35 2.85
N SER A 83 11.18 8.47 2.02
CA SER A 83 11.02 8.70 0.59
C SER A 83 12.16 8.12 -0.22
N ALA A 84 11.86 7.68 -1.45
CA ALA A 84 12.82 7.35 -2.48
C ALA A 84 12.41 8.04 -3.79
N LEU A 85 13.28 8.92 -4.29
CA LEU A 85 13.12 9.57 -5.59
C LEU A 85 14.26 9.15 -6.52
N LYS A 86 13.91 8.55 -7.65
CA LYS A 86 14.84 8.34 -8.75
C LYS A 86 15.04 9.65 -9.49
N HIS A 87 16.21 10.27 -9.31
CA HIS A 87 16.50 11.60 -9.86
C HIS A 87 17.21 11.57 -11.23
N LYS A 88 17.53 10.37 -11.73
CA LYS A 88 18.10 10.14 -13.06
C LYS A 88 17.31 9.10 -13.84
N GLY A 89 16.98 9.42 -15.09
CA GLY A 89 16.23 8.54 -15.98
C GLY A 89 14.73 8.58 -15.67
N ASP A 90 14.12 7.40 -15.63
CA ASP A 90 12.68 7.22 -15.45
C ASP A 90 12.20 7.69 -14.07
N LEU A 91 11.14 8.52 -14.06
CA LEU A 91 10.57 9.04 -12.82
C LEU A 91 10.00 7.89 -11.99
N THR A 92 10.59 7.68 -10.82
CA THR A 92 10.12 6.71 -9.83
C THR A 92 10.14 7.35 -8.47
N LEU A 93 9.01 7.31 -7.78
CA LEU A 93 8.80 7.95 -6.49
C LEU A 93 8.07 6.99 -5.57
N TRP A 94 8.54 6.92 -4.34
CA TRP A 94 7.81 6.36 -3.22
C TRP A 94 7.91 7.36 -2.07
N ILE A 95 6.78 7.71 -1.46
CA ILE A 95 6.69 8.54 -0.26
C ILE A 95 5.74 7.83 0.70
N GLY A 96 6.13 7.76 1.96
CA GLY A 96 5.33 7.12 2.99
C GLY A 96 5.81 7.38 4.40
N ARG A 97 5.11 6.78 5.34
CA ARG A 97 5.41 6.86 6.78
C ARG A 97 5.34 5.48 7.42
N ALA A 98 6.41 5.04 8.07
CA ALA A 98 6.43 3.77 8.81
C ALA A 98 6.23 4.01 10.32
N GLY A 99 5.41 3.17 10.95
CA GLY A 99 5.19 3.16 12.40
C GLY A 99 4.98 1.75 12.95
N PRO A 100 4.83 1.60 14.27
CA PRO A 100 4.61 0.29 14.88
C PRO A 100 3.35 -0.38 14.31
N GLY A 101 3.55 -1.50 13.61
CA GLY A 101 2.47 -2.28 12.99
C GLY A 101 1.76 -1.64 11.79
N VAL A 102 2.22 -0.50 11.28
CA VAL A 102 1.58 0.21 10.17
C VAL A 102 2.60 0.84 9.22
N ILE A 103 2.27 0.88 7.93
CA ILE A 103 2.93 1.78 6.97
C ILE A 103 1.87 2.52 6.15
N PHE A 104 2.06 3.83 6.03
CA PHE A 104 1.27 4.71 5.17
C PHE A 104 2.04 4.93 3.87
N ILE A 105 1.35 4.86 2.74
CA ILE A 105 1.87 5.15 1.41
C ILE A 105 1.15 6.38 0.89
N ASP A 106 1.89 7.46 0.77
CA ASP A 106 1.36 8.80 0.52
C ASP A 106 1.51 9.25 -0.94
N ASP A 107 2.53 8.81 -1.65
CA ASP A 107 2.60 8.95 -3.11
C ASP A 107 3.47 7.82 -3.68
N ILE A 108 2.97 7.18 -4.74
CA ILE A 108 3.75 6.22 -5.51
C ILE A 108 3.65 6.52 -6.99
N ARG A 109 4.81 6.61 -7.63
CA ARG A 109 4.94 6.75 -9.08
C ARG A 109 5.94 5.74 -9.57
N ARG A 110 5.52 4.88 -10.48
CA ARG A 110 6.39 3.87 -11.07
C ARG A 110 6.29 3.89 -12.58
N GLN A 111 7.39 4.19 -13.24
CA GLN A 111 7.47 3.88 -14.67
C GLN A 111 7.61 2.36 -14.86
N GLN A 112 6.81 1.80 -15.77
CA GLN A 112 6.77 0.37 -16.05
C GLN A 112 7.92 -0.08 -16.95
N VAL A 113 9.15 -0.01 -16.43
CA VAL A 113 10.34 -0.59 -17.08
C VAL A 113 10.81 -1.84 -16.31
N PRO A 114 11.35 -2.88 -16.98
CA PRO A 114 11.74 -4.13 -16.32
C PRO A 114 12.85 -3.98 -15.26
N THR A 115 13.68 -2.94 -15.39
CA THR A 115 14.83 -2.68 -14.52
C THR A 115 14.48 -1.92 -13.25
N ASN A 116 13.22 -1.55 -13.06
CA ASN A 116 12.79 -0.75 -11.93
C ASN A 116 12.21 -1.61 -10.82
N PHE A 117 12.62 -1.35 -9.58
CA PHE A 117 12.06 -1.99 -8.41
C PHE A 117 10.55 -1.75 -8.34
N TYR A 118 9.89 -2.68 -7.67
CA TYR A 118 8.47 -2.61 -7.46
C TYR A 118 8.13 -1.83 -6.20
N MET A 119 6.95 -1.19 -6.18
CA MET A 119 6.53 -0.35 -5.04
C MET A 119 6.43 -1.15 -3.75
N SER A 120 6.01 -2.42 -3.82
CA SER A 120 6.04 -3.31 -2.65
C SER A 120 7.43 -3.55 -2.08
N GLU A 121 8.46 -3.52 -2.93
CA GLU A 121 9.83 -3.75 -2.49
C GLU A 121 10.33 -2.53 -1.73
N PHE A 122 10.02 -1.31 -2.21
CA PHE A 122 10.24 -0.08 -1.45
C PHE A 122 9.49 -0.11 -0.12
N THR A 123 8.18 -0.40 -0.14
CA THR A 123 7.36 -0.46 1.08
C THR A 123 7.95 -1.42 2.11
N LYS A 124 8.35 -2.63 1.68
CA LYS A 124 9.01 -3.59 2.58
C LYS A 124 10.35 -3.06 3.09
N ALA A 125 11.23 -2.59 2.20
CA ALA A 125 12.55 -2.09 2.57
C ALA A 125 12.48 -0.93 3.56
N PHE A 126 11.56 0.01 3.34
CA PHE A 126 11.33 1.15 4.21
C PHE A 126 10.76 0.73 5.56
N TYR A 127 9.79 -0.19 5.60
CA TYR A 127 9.29 -0.72 6.86
C TYR A 127 10.38 -1.44 7.67
N GLU A 128 11.08 -2.39 7.03
CA GLU A 128 12.11 -3.22 7.65
C GLU A 128 13.35 -2.45 8.12
N SER A 129 13.60 -1.26 7.56
CA SER A 129 14.67 -0.39 8.04
C SER A 129 14.47 0.12 9.49
N HIS A 130 13.25 0.03 10.04
CA HIS A 130 12.94 0.48 11.40
C HIS A 130 12.09 -0.50 12.22
N PHE A 131 11.30 -1.37 11.58
CA PHE A 131 10.36 -2.27 12.24
C PHE A 131 10.45 -3.69 11.66
N PRO A 132 10.42 -4.76 12.48
CA PRO A 132 10.39 -6.12 11.96
C PRO A 132 9.14 -6.37 11.10
N LEU A 133 9.28 -6.92 9.90
CA LEU A 133 8.16 -7.12 8.97
C LEU A 133 7.00 -7.94 9.54
N ASN A 134 7.28 -8.89 10.44
CA ASN A 134 6.25 -9.69 11.11
C ASN A 134 5.37 -8.87 12.07
N THR A 135 5.75 -7.64 12.40
CA THR A 135 4.93 -6.72 13.19
C THR A 135 3.93 -5.94 12.34
N LEU A 136 4.12 -5.88 11.02
CA LEU A 136 3.24 -5.15 10.10
C LEU A 136 1.85 -5.78 10.07
N LYS A 137 0.83 -4.99 10.45
CA LYS A 137 -0.58 -5.40 10.44
C LYS A 137 -1.37 -4.63 9.38
N TYR A 138 -1.12 -3.32 9.31
CA TYR A 138 -1.87 -2.43 8.45
C TYR A 138 -0.97 -1.84 7.40
N VAL A 139 -1.51 -1.75 6.19
CA VAL A 139 -0.90 -0.89 5.20
C VAL A 139 -1.96 -0.06 4.52
N ILE A 140 -1.73 1.25 4.51
CA ILE A 140 -2.73 2.26 4.20
C ILE A 140 -2.20 3.10 3.05
N VAL A 141 -3.00 3.29 2.01
CA VAL A 141 -2.67 4.19 0.89
C VAL A 141 -3.57 5.39 0.99
N THR A 142 -2.97 6.55 1.18
CA THR A 142 -3.68 7.82 1.42
C THR A 142 -3.92 8.57 0.11
N ASP A 143 -3.03 8.43 -0.89
CA ASP A 143 -3.22 9.03 -2.21
C ASP A 143 -3.14 7.99 -3.36
N ILE A 144 -4.24 7.87 -4.10
CA ILE A 144 -4.39 6.98 -5.26
C ILE A 144 -4.46 7.86 -6.51
N ASN A 145 -3.29 8.23 -7.04
CA ASN A 145 -3.13 9.01 -8.27
C ASN A 145 -2.92 8.14 -9.53
N GLU A 146 -3.42 6.89 -9.54
CA GLU A 146 -3.28 6.01 -10.70
C GLU A 146 -4.50 6.07 -11.62
N LYS A 147 -4.23 6.35 -12.90
CA LYS A 147 -5.22 6.70 -13.94
C LYS A 147 -6.22 5.60 -14.30
N HIS A 148 -5.98 4.37 -13.90
CA HIS A 148 -6.82 3.20 -14.13
C HIS A 148 -7.50 2.70 -12.86
N THR A 149 -6.83 2.80 -11.71
CA THR A 149 -7.43 2.34 -10.46
C THR A 149 -8.50 3.29 -9.95
N MET A 150 -8.28 4.61 -9.97
CA MET A 150 -9.28 5.56 -9.46
C MET A 150 -10.60 5.53 -10.26
N PRO A 151 -10.59 5.55 -11.61
CA PRO A 151 -11.82 5.39 -12.37
C PRO A 151 -12.49 4.03 -12.15
N PHE A 152 -11.71 2.95 -11.96
CA PHE A 152 -12.30 1.65 -11.66
C PHE A 152 -13.03 1.64 -10.32
N ILE A 153 -12.43 2.21 -9.27
CA ILE A 153 -13.06 2.33 -7.95
C ILE A 153 -14.35 3.16 -8.06
N GLN A 154 -14.27 4.34 -8.69
CA GLN A 154 -15.41 5.25 -8.83
C GLN A 154 -16.54 4.66 -9.69
N ASP A 155 -16.22 4.18 -10.89
CA ASP A 155 -17.23 3.83 -11.90
C ASP A 155 -17.74 2.39 -11.80
N HIS A 156 -17.02 1.51 -11.11
CA HIS A 156 -17.41 0.11 -11.01
C HIS A 156 -17.62 -0.33 -9.57
N VAL A 157 -16.67 -0.09 -8.66
CA VAL A 157 -16.78 -0.57 -7.28
C VAL A 157 -17.90 0.15 -6.54
N TYR A 158 -17.83 1.48 -6.45
CA TYR A 158 -18.79 2.30 -5.69
C TYR A 158 -20.19 2.25 -6.29
N LYS A 159 -20.31 2.42 -7.62
CA LYS A 159 -21.59 2.33 -8.33
C LYS A 159 -22.28 0.98 -8.19
N SER A 160 -21.55 -0.09 -7.87
CA SER A 160 -22.14 -1.41 -7.72
C SER A 160 -22.85 -1.63 -6.37
N ARG A 161 -22.69 -0.71 -5.41
CA ARG A 161 -23.38 -0.75 -4.12
C ARG A 161 -24.46 0.33 -4.10
N GLU A 162 -25.72 -0.11 -4.05
CA GLU A 162 -26.87 0.79 -4.06
C GLU A 162 -26.79 1.78 -2.88
N GLY A 163 -27.01 3.07 -3.16
CA GLY A 163 -26.99 4.14 -2.17
C GLY A 163 -25.60 4.62 -1.75
N LEU A 164 -24.51 4.10 -2.33
CA LEU A 164 -23.15 4.56 -2.04
C LEU A 164 -22.69 5.63 -3.04
N GLU A 165 -22.43 6.85 -2.54
CA GLU A 165 -21.89 7.96 -3.32
C GLU A 165 -20.35 7.95 -3.33
N PHE A 166 -19.75 8.59 -4.34
CA PHE A 166 -18.31 8.81 -4.43
C PHE A 166 -17.99 10.32 -4.48
N PRO A 167 -17.09 10.83 -3.62
CA PRO A 167 -16.43 10.13 -2.52
C PRO A 167 -17.44 9.75 -1.41
N PRO A 168 -17.21 8.67 -0.65
CA PRO A 168 -18.10 8.33 0.45
C PRO A 168 -17.97 9.33 1.60
N LYS A 169 -19.02 9.42 2.42
CA LYS A 169 -19.01 10.20 3.67
C LYS A 169 -18.22 9.52 4.78
N GLU A 170 -18.20 8.20 4.79
CA GLU A 170 -17.53 7.34 5.78
C GLU A 170 -16.62 6.33 5.07
N PRO A 171 -15.54 5.83 5.71
CA PRO A 171 -14.73 4.78 5.11
C PRO A 171 -15.56 3.56 4.75
N GLN A 172 -15.16 2.93 3.66
CA GLN A 172 -15.79 1.72 3.17
C GLN A 172 -14.83 0.55 3.35
N THR A 173 -15.36 -0.57 3.83
CA THR A 173 -14.63 -1.83 3.97
C THR A 173 -15.19 -2.84 2.99
N TRP A 174 -14.28 -3.56 2.32
CA TRP A 174 -14.60 -4.70 1.47
C TRP A 174 -13.92 -5.94 2.05
N GLU A 175 -14.73 -6.87 2.55
CA GLU A 175 -14.25 -8.09 3.18
C GLU A 175 -13.66 -9.06 2.17
N SER A 176 -12.72 -9.89 2.63
CA SER A 176 -12.20 -11.03 1.86
C SER A 176 -13.05 -12.28 2.11
N PRO A 177 -13.43 -13.05 1.07
CA PRO A 177 -13.31 -12.77 -0.35
C PRO A 177 -14.54 -12.03 -0.91
N SER A 178 -14.35 -10.85 -1.50
CA SER A 178 -15.40 -10.15 -2.27
C SER A 178 -14.97 -9.87 -3.71
N PRO A 179 -15.92 -9.85 -4.67
CA PRO A 179 -15.63 -9.47 -6.06
C PRO A 179 -15.05 -8.06 -6.17
N GLU A 180 -15.50 -7.12 -5.33
CA GLU A 180 -14.99 -5.74 -5.26
C GLU A 180 -13.52 -5.73 -4.84
N LEU A 181 -13.19 -6.42 -3.74
CA LEU A 181 -11.82 -6.56 -3.28
C LEU A 181 -10.94 -7.16 -4.38
N CYS A 182 -11.36 -8.29 -4.96
CA CYS A 182 -10.60 -8.93 -6.05
C CYS A 182 -10.50 -8.03 -7.29
N GLY A 183 -11.55 -7.26 -7.60
CA GLY A 183 -11.51 -6.28 -8.68
C GLY A 183 -10.47 -5.20 -8.43
N ILE A 184 -10.45 -4.60 -7.23
CA ILE A 184 -9.46 -3.58 -6.82
C ILE A 184 -8.06 -4.18 -6.86
N LEU A 185 -7.88 -5.38 -6.29
CA LEU A 185 -6.61 -6.09 -6.29
C LEU A 185 -6.08 -6.38 -7.71
N GLY A 186 -6.96 -6.54 -8.69
CA GLY A 186 -6.56 -6.76 -10.08
C GLY A 186 -6.16 -5.48 -10.84
N THR A 187 -6.41 -4.29 -10.30
CA THR A 187 -6.08 -3.02 -10.99
C THR A 187 -4.58 -2.73 -11.00
N PRO A 188 -4.05 -1.85 -11.87
CA PRO A 188 -2.62 -1.52 -11.95
C PRO A 188 -1.95 -1.03 -10.67
N LEU A 189 -2.66 -0.36 -9.75
CA LEU A 189 -2.12 -0.04 -8.41
C LEU A 189 -1.82 -1.29 -7.60
N VAL A 190 -2.68 -2.28 -7.70
CA VAL A 190 -2.56 -3.53 -6.97
C VAL A 190 -2.05 -4.67 -7.86
N LYS A 191 -1.65 -4.36 -9.09
CA LYS A 191 -0.95 -5.25 -10.00
C LYS A 191 0.35 -5.60 -9.32
N LEU A 192 0.28 -6.70 -8.57
CA LEU A 192 1.40 -7.28 -7.87
C LEU A 192 2.52 -7.52 -8.87
N SER A 193 3.77 -7.23 -8.59
CA SER A 193 4.52 -6.94 -7.36
C SER A 193 3.95 -6.07 -6.21
N ARG A 194 3.19 -6.75 -5.34
CA ARG A 194 2.63 -6.46 -4.00
C ARG A 194 2.07 -5.07 -3.64
N PRO A 195 1.15 -5.04 -2.67
CA PRO A 195 -0.15 -4.38 -2.79
C PRO A 195 0.04 -2.86 -2.62
N LEU A 196 -0.94 -2.01 -2.90
CA LEU A 196 -1.82 -1.56 -1.83
C LEU A 196 -2.95 -0.65 -2.30
N SER A 197 -4.10 -0.89 -1.70
CA SER A 197 -5.26 -0.01 -1.55
C SER A 197 -5.87 -0.45 -0.21
N CYS A 198 -6.61 0.41 0.50
CA CYS A 198 -7.22 0.05 1.79
C CYS A 198 -7.94 -1.31 1.72
N VAL A 199 -7.29 -2.33 2.28
CA VAL A 199 -7.84 -3.65 2.58
C VAL A 199 -7.43 -3.88 4.02
N HIS A 200 -8.40 -3.89 4.93
CA HIS A 200 -8.14 -4.52 6.22
C HIS A 200 -7.79 -5.97 5.97
N MET A 201 -6.52 -6.31 6.12
CA MET A 201 -6.13 -7.67 6.45
C MET A 201 -5.90 -7.70 7.95
N VAL A 202 -6.98 -7.93 8.69
CA VAL A 202 -6.87 -8.44 10.06
C VAL A 202 -6.27 -9.83 9.93
N ARG A 203 -4.98 -9.97 10.29
CA ARG A 203 -4.44 -11.29 10.65
C ARG A 203 -4.90 -11.57 12.07
N GLU A 204 -5.78 -12.56 12.22
CA GLU A 204 -5.93 -13.29 13.48
C GLU A 204 -4.65 -14.09 13.79
#